data_AF-A0A969MX38-F1
#
_entry.id   AF-A0A969MX38-F1
#
_cell.length_a   1.000
_cell.length_b   1.000
_cell.length_c   1.000
_cell.angle_alpha   90.00
_cell.angle_beta   90.00
_cell.angle_gamma   90.00
#
_symmetry.space_group_name_H-M   'P 1'
#
loop_
_entity.id
_entity.type
_entity.pdbx_description
1 polymer ?
#
loop_
_entity_poly.entity_id
_entity_poly.type
_entity_poly.pdbx_seq_one_letter_code
_entity_poly.pdbx_strand_id
1 'polypeptide(L)'
;MATPDANLARFVGDEAAAEDASRRRALVFPGQGSQIVGMGSELAKAFPVARRVMAEVDDALGQPLSRLMAEGPQEELTLTENAQPAL
;
A
#
# COMPACT_ATOMS: atom_id res chain seq x y z
N MET A 1 10.01 -36.81 -53.03
CA MET A 1 9.82 -36.88 -51.56
C MET A 1 10.98 -36.17 -50.91
N ALA A 2 10.76 -34.92 -50.50
CA ALA A 2 11.47 -34.12 -49.49
C ALA A 2 11.04 -32.66 -49.74
N THR A 3 10.08 -32.17 -48.95
CA THR A 3 9.66 -30.76 -48.93
C THR A 3 10.79 -29.88 -48.39
N PRO A 4 10.90 -28.60 -48.79
CA PRO A 4 11.76 -27.67 -48.07
C PRO A 4 11.21 -27.45 -46.67
N ASP A 5 12.08 -27.51 -45.67
CA ASP A 5 11.76 -27.25 -44.26
C ASP A 5 11.08 -25.88 -44.07
N ALA A 6 9.86 -25.89 -43.56
CA ALA A 6 9.02 -24.71 -43.30
C ALA A 6 9.43 -23.95 -42.02
N ASN A 7 10.73 -23.94 -41.67
CA ASN A 7 11.23 -23.39 -40.40
C ASN A 7 12.26 -22.28 -40.54
N LEU A 8 12.28 -21.54 -41.66
CA LEU A 8 13.11 -20.34 -41.84
C LEU A 8 12.30 -19.02 -41.75
N ALA A 9 11.23 -19.01 -40.96
CA ALA A 9 10.43 -17.80 -40.71
C ALA A 9 10.14 -17.59 -39.22
N ARG A 10 11.04 -18.05 -38.34
CA ARG A 10 10.92 -17.85 -36.88
C ARG A 10 12.07 -17.02 -36.29
N PHE A 11 12.61 -16.13 -37.09
CA PHE A 11 13.44 -15.02 -36.65
C PHE A 11 12.81 -13.75 -37.22
N VAL A 12 12.62 -12.75 -36.37
CA VAL A 12 11.90 -11.48 -36.61
C VAL A 12 10.40 -11.57 -36.28
N GLY A 13 10.09 -11.47 -35.00
CA GLY A 13 8.70 -11.34 -34.54
C GLY A 13 8.59 -11.32 -33.02
N ASP A 14 8.59 -10.11 -32.45
CA ASP A 14 7.91 -9.74 -31.20
C ASP A 14 8.59 -10.04 -29.85
N GLU A 15 9.89 -9.79 -29.72
CA GLU A 15 10.59 -9.71 -28.43
C GLU A 15 10.47 -8.29 -27.82
N ALA A 16 9.25 -7.76 -27.69
CA ALA A 16 9.01 -6.45 -27.04
C ALA A 16 7.92 -6.49 -25.96
N ALA A 17 7.57 -7.68 -25.45
CA ALA A 17 6.46 -7.83 -24.51
C ALA A 17 6.74 -8.78 -23.32
N ALA A 18 7.99 -8.94 -22.88
CA ALA A 18 8.29 -9.84 -21.75
C ALA A 18 9.39 -9.37 -20.78
N GLU A 19 9.52 -8.07 -20.51
CA GLU A 19 10.49 -7.53 -19.54
C GLU A 19 9.87 -6.71 -18.38
N ASP A 20 8.76 -7.16 -17.77
CA ASP A 20 8.30 -6.64 -16.46
C ASP A 20 7.72 -7.73 -15.53
N ALA A 21 8.15 -8.99 -15.67
CA ALA A 21 7.72 -10.09 -14.80
C ALA A 21 8.68 -10.36 -13.61
N SER A 22 9.80 -9.65 -13.52
CA SER A 22 10.89 -9.97 -12.56
C SER A 22 11.23 -8.85 -11.56
N ARG A 23 10.50 -7.73 -11.57
CA ARG A 23 10.74 -6.67 -10.60
C ARG A 23 10.14 -7.07 -9.24
N ARG A 24 10.89 -7.85 -8.47
CA ARG A 24 10.56 -8.18 -7.08
C ARG A 24 10.44 -6.88 -6.28
N ARG A 25 9.21 -6.53 -5.89
CA ARG A 25 8.91 -5.37 -5.03
C ARG A 25 8.78 -5.89 -3.59
N ALA A 26 9.45 -5.23 -2.65
CA ALA A 26 9.26 -5.44 -1.23
C ALA A 26 8.51 -4.23 -0.66
N LEU A 27 7.46 -4.50 0.12
CA LEU A 27 6.76 -3.48 0.90
C LEU A 27 7.28 -3.58 2.33
N VAL A 28 7.79 -2.47 2.85
CA VAL A 28 8.30 -2.38 4.22
C VAL A 28 7.35 -1.48 4.99
N PHE A 29 6.84 -2.00 6.09
CA PHE A 29 5.94 -1.27 6.98
C PHE A 29 6.75 -0.82 8.20
N PRO A 30 6.77 0.50 8.50
CA PRO A 30 7.50 1.03 9.64
C PRO A 30 6.83 0.60 10.96
N GLY A 31 7.62 0.51 12.03
CA GLY A 31 7.13 0.20 13.38
C GLY A 31 6.87 1.45 14.23
N GLN A 32 6.54 1.21 15.50
CA GLN A 32 6.32 2.24 16.52
C GLN A 32 7.47 3.25 16.57
N GLY A 33 7.12 4.53 16.71
CA GLY A 33 8.02 5.68 16.62
C GLY A 33 7.90 6.44 15.29
N SER A 34 7.17 5.89 14.31
CA SER A 34 6.97 6.52 13.00
C SER A 34 5.63 7.27 12.88
N GLN A 35 4.78 7.22 13.90
CA GLN A 35 3.49 7.90 13.94
C GLN A 35 3.65 9.42 14.10
N ILE A 36 2.87 10.17 13.33
CA ILE A 36 2.87 11.64 13.34
C ILE A 36 1.44 12.17 13.33
N VAL A 37 1.22 13.30 14.02
CA VAL A 37 -0.06 14.01 13.93
C VAL A 37 -0.30 14.46 12.48
N GLY A 38 -1.52 14.24 12.00
CA GLY A 38 -1.95 14.48 10.62
C GLY A 38 -1.77 13.27 9.68
N MET A 39 -1.18 12.16 10.13
CA MET A 39 -1.01 10.98 9.28
C MET A 39 -2.34 10.45 8.74
N GLY A 40 -2.33 9.96 7.50
CA GLY A 40 -3.53 9.42 6.85
C GLY A 40 -4.61 10.45 6.47
N SER A 41 -4.54 11.70 6.97
CA SER A 41 -5.59 12.72 6.74
C SER A 41 -5.77 13.06 5.26
N GLU A 42 -4.68 13.26 4.52
CA GLU A 42 -4.76 13.54 3.07
C GLU A 42 -5.27 12.33 2.29
N LEU A 43 -4.91 11.12 2.71
CA LEU A 43 -5.42 9.89 2.11
C LEU A 43 -6.93 9.76 2.33
N ALA A 44 -7.39 10.04 3.55
CA ALA A 44 -8.79 10.07 3.91
C ALA A 44 -9.55 11.15 3.12
N LYS A 45 -8.99 12.35 2.91
CA LYS A 45 -9.63 13.39 2.10
C LYS A 45 -9.77 12.97 0.63
N ALA A 46 -8.70 12.43 0.05
CA ALA A 46 -8.64 12.08 -1.37
C ALA A 46 -9.45 10.81 -1.72
N PHE A 47 -9.47 9.81 -0.83
CA PHE A 47 -10.00 8.49 -1.16
C PHE A 47 -11.12 8.06 -0.22
N PRO A 48 -12.36 7.85 -0.72
CA PRO A 48 -13.47 7.37 0.10
C PRO A 48 -13.21 6.02 0.77
N VAL A 49 -12.42 5.15 0.14
CA VAL A 49 -12.04 3.85 0.72
C VAL A 49 -11.17 4.01 1.97
N ALA A 50 -10.25 4.97 1.99
CA ALA A 50 -9.42 5.23 3.16
C ALA A 50 -10.25 5.73 4.35
N ARG A 51 -11.26 6.58 4.11
CA ARG A 51 -12.20 7.01 5.16
C ARG A 51 -12.98 5.85 5.76
N ARG A 52 -13.45 4.92 4.92
CA ARG A 52 -14.19 3.75 5.39
C ARG A 52 -13.32 2.85 6.24
N VAL A 53 -12.08 2.57 5.81
CA VAL A 53 -11.12 1.78 6.60
C VAL A 53 -10.85 2.44 7.95
N MET A 54 -10.65 3.76 7.99
CA MET A 54 -10.47 4.47 9.27
C MET A 54 -11.71 4.39 10.18
N ALA A 55 -12.92 4.50 9.63
CA ALA A 55 -14.14 4.35 10.40
C ALA A 55 -14.31 2.92 10.94
N GLU A 56 -13.99 1.90 10.13
CA GLU A 56 -14.00 0.49 10.57
C GLU A 56 -12.98 0.24 11.70
N VAL A 57 -11.82 0.90 11.65
CA VAL A 57 -10.81 0.84 12.72
C VAL A 57 -11.34 1.47 14.01
N ASP A 58 -11.96 2.65 13.93
CA ASP A 58 -12.55 3.31 15.10
C ASP A 58 -13.65 2.45 15.72
N ASP A 59 -14.52 1.87 14.90
CA ASP A 59 -15.60 0.97 15.34
C ASP A 59 -15.03 -0.31 16.01
N ALA A 60 -13.98 -0.89 15.44
CA ALA A 60 -13.34 -2.09 15.97
C ALA A 60 -12.63 -1.84 17.31
N LEU A 61 -12.05 -0.66 17.49
CA LEU A 61 -11.38 -0.27 18.74
C LEU A 61 -12.36 0.31 19.78
N GLY A 62 -13.54 0.76 19.36
CA GLY A 62 -14.49 1.46 20.23
C GLY A 62 -14.01 2.86 20.65
N GLN A 63 -13.06 3.44 19.92
CA GLN A 63 -12.48 4.76 20.19
C GLN A 63 -12.15 5.50 18.88
N PRO A 64 -12.19 6.84 18.88
CA PRO A 64 -11.94 7.64 17.67
C PRO A 64 -10.42 7.81 17.42
N LEU A 65 -9.71 6.70 17.13
CA LEU A 65 -8.27 6.71 16.86
C LEU A 65 -7.95 7.59 15.64
N SER A 66 -8.80 7.56 14.61
CA SER A 66 -8.64 8.41 13.42
C SER A 66 -8.57 9.90 13.76
N ARG A 67 -9.31 10.34 14.79
CA ARG A 67 -9.28 11.72 15.28
C ARG A 67 -7.99 12.04 16.01
N LEU A 68 -7.51 11.13 16.86
CA LEU A 68 -6.21 11.27 17.53
C LEU A 68 -5.07 11.36 16.51
N MET A 69 -5.09 10.53 15.47
CA MET A 69 -4.12 10.58 14.37
C MET A 69 -4.18 11.89 13.60
N ALA A 70 -5.37 12.46 13.39
CA ALA A 70 -5.54 13.67 12.60
C ALA A 70 -5.17 14.96 13.36
N GLU A 71 -5.57 15.06 14.62
CA GLU A 71 -5.60 16.35 15.36
C GLU A 71 -5.09 16.26 16.80
N GLY A 72 -4.89 15.06 17.34
CA GLY A 72 -4.58 14.90 18.76
C GLY A 72 -3.13 15.27 19.10
N PRO A 73 -2.81 15.38 20.39
CA PRO A 73 -1.46 15.71 20.83
C PRO A 73 -0.49 14.55 20.50
N GLN A 74 0.71 14.89 20.07
CA GLN A 74 1.73 13.91 19.69
C GLN A 74 2.10 13.00 20.88
N GLU A 75 2.03 13.52 22.10
CA GLU A 75 2.31 12.77 23.32
C GLU A 75 1.32 11.61 23.51
N GLU A 76 0.03 11.84 23.27
CA GLU A 76 -1.02 10.83 23.37
C GLU A 76 -0.94 9.82 22.23
N LEU A 77 -0.67 10.29 21.01
CA LEU A 77 -0.44 9.41 19.85
C LEU A 77 0.79 8.51 20.02
N THR A 78 1.76 8.92 20.85
CA THR A 78 2.99 8.16 21.11
C THR A 78 2.84 7.11 22.21
N LEU A 79 1.74 7.12 22.97
CA LEU A 79 1.42 6.05 23.92
C LEU A 79 1.31 4.73 23.15
N THR A 80 1.92 3.66 23.67
CA THR A 80 1.95 2.35 23.00
C THR A 80 0.56 1.85 22.63
N GLU A 81 -0.46 2.15 23.44
CA GLU A 81 -1.86 1.78 23.20
C GLU A 81 -2.47 2.46 21.96
N ASN A 82 -1.95 3.62 21.56
CA ASN A 82 -2.40 4.39 20.39
C ASN A 82 -1.44 4.22 19.20
N ALA A 83 -0.14 4.21 19.46
CA ALA A 83 0.89 4.16 18.43
C ALA A 83 0.88 2.85 17.63
N GLN A 84 0.57 1.71 18.29
CA GLN A 84 0.49 0.41 17.63
C GLN A 84 -0.72 0.32 16.67
N PRO A 85 -1.97 0.61 17.09
CA PRO A 85 -3.10 0.56 16.17
C PRO A 85 -3.13 1.68 15.13
N ALA A 86 -2.35 2.76 15.32
CA ALA A 86 -2.25 3.85 14.35
C ALA A 86 -1.39 3.52 13.11
N LEU A 87 -0.54 2.48 13.17
CA LEU A 87 0.42 2.08 12.13
C LEU A 87 -0.01 0.78 11.43
#